data_AF-A0A0H3NK72-F1
#
_entry.id   AF-A0A0H3NK72-F1
#
_cell.length_a   1.000
_cell.length_b   1.000
_cell.length_c   1.000
_cell.angle_alpha   90.00
_cell.angle_beta   90.00
_cell.angle_gamma   90.00
#
_symmetry.space_group_name_H-M   'P 1'
#
loop_
_entity.id
_entity.type
_entity.pdbx_description
1 polymer ?
#
loop_
_entity_poly.entity_id
_entity_poly.type
_entity_poly.pdbx_seq_one_letter_code
_entity_poly.pdbx_strand_id
1 'polypeptide(L)'
;MHYVEFDAFGRVTSTRFWGTELQDGTEVQRGFSPPSAKPFTAPDDIDDAIDLESESLPVAQFNIYQPYSWMIAPCTGFINEWLDDLKYRQELAITHPEELSVEWINEPVLTREILIQSQFITEEGYLWTLGSRRWLRQSKYPLSENMTSEIQFAFRRHPPHAMTVVTDRYDTDTEQQHQQVIVFIDGFGRALQSVHRVEPGEAYVCDENGNLTHDENGGPMVNTAGQRWAVSGRVEYDNKGLPIRAYQPYFLDNWRYISDDSARQDTYADTHIYDPLGREIEVITAKGYLRRAHYFPWFVISEDENDTAAETNKK
;
A
#
# COMPACT_ATOMS: atom_id res chain seq x y z
N MET A 1 -25.83 22.26 7.58
CA MET A 1 -26.14 20.93 7.04
C MET A 1 -24.85 20.15 6.94
N HIS A 2 -24.84 18.91 7.44
CA HIS A 2 -23.72 17.98 7.25
C HIS A 2 -24.20 16.85 6.34
N TYR A 3 -23.38 16.48 5.36
CA TYR A 3 -23.72 15.47 4.36
C TYR A 3 -22.56 14.50 4.22
N VAL A 4 -22.89 13.21 4.13
CA VAL A 4 -21.96 12.10 4.08
C VAL A 4 -22.44 11.12 3.02
N GLU A 5 -21.53 10.68 2.17
CA GLU A 5 -21.76 9.63 1.19
C GLU A 5 -21.08 8.34 1.64
N PHE A 6 -21.72 7.22 1.33
CA PHE A 6 -21.24 5.90 1.68
C PHE A 6 -21.14 5.03 0.43
N ASP A 7 -20.17 4.12 0.43
CA ASP A 7 -20.13 3.02 -0.53
C ASP A 7 -21.09 1.88 -0.14
N ALA A 8 -21.13 0.83 -0.96
CA ALA A 8 -21.96 -0.35 -0.72
C ALA A 8 -21.60 -1.13 0.56
N PHE A 9 -20.43 -0.87 1.15
CA PHE A 9 -19.98 -1.47 2.41
C PHE A 9 -20.23 -0.58 3.63
N GLY A 10 -20.87 0.59 3.45
CA GLY A 10 -21.14 1.55 4.51
C GLY A 10 -19.91 2.34 4.96
N ARG A 11 -18.83 2.35 4.17
CA ARG A 11 -17.64 3.18 4.42
C ARG A 11 -17.86 4.57 3.85
N VAL A 12 -17.35 5.59 4.52
CA VAL A 12 -17.50 6.99 4.08
C VAL A 12 -16.65 7.23 2.85
N THR A 13 -17.27 7.66 1.74
CA THR A 13 -16.57 8.01 0.49
C THR A 13 -16.32 9.50 0.37
N SER A 14 -17.27 10.34 0.78
CA SER A 14 -17.10 11.79 0.81
C SER A 14 -17.90 12.43 1.96
N THR A 15 -17.42 13.56 2.44
CA THR A 15 -18.14 14.40 3.40
C THR A 15 -18.09 15.86 2.98
N ARG A 16 -19.16 16.60 3.24
CA ARG A 16 -19.18 18.05 3.08
C ARG A 16 -20.21 18.68 4.00
N PHE A 17 -20.06 19.98 4.25
CA PHE A 17 -20.99 20.72 5.07
C PHE A 17 -21.17 22.14 4.55
N TRP A 18 -22.35 22.71 4.78
CA TRP A 18 -22.70 24.07 4.37
C TRP A 18 -23.83 24.63 5.22
N GLY A 19 -23.98 25.94 5.22
CA GLY A 19 -25.00 26.63 6.01
C GLY A 19 -24.83 28.14 5.91
N THR A 20 -25.10 28.84 7.01
CA THR A 20 -24.92 30.29 7.11
C THR A 20 -23.88 30.62 8.16
N GLU A 21 -23.08 31.65 7.89
CA GLU A 21 -22.18 32.27 8.86
C GLU A 21 -22.49 33.77 8.93
N LEU A 22 -22.26 34.38 10.11
CA LEU A 22 -22.42 35.82 10.28
C LEU A 22 -21.20 36.55 9.72
N GLN A 23 -21.43 37.44 8.76
CA GLN A 23 -20.42 38.36 8.23
C GLN A 23 -20.96 39.79 8.33
N ASP A 24 -20.26 40.65 9.06
CA ASP A 24 -20.65 42.05 9.32
C ASP A 24 -22.10 42.21 9.83
N GLY A 25 -22.52 41.27 10.69
CA GLY A 25 -23.87 41.25 11.27
C GLY A 25 -24.99 40.75 10.34
N THR A 26 -24.65 40.27 9.14
CA THR A 26 -25.60 39.69 8.19
C THR A 26 -25.32 38.19 8.02
N GLU A 27 -26.36 37.37 7.97
CA GLU A 27 -26.22 35.94 7.65
C GLU A 27 -25.92 35.76 6.16
N VAL A 28 -24.78 35.12 5.87
CA VAL A 28 -24.32 34.84 4.49
C VAL A 28 -24.19 33.34 4.32
N GLN A 29 -24.61 32.82 3.16
CA GLN A 29 -24.41 31.41 2.81
C GLN A 29 -22.91 31.11 2.70
N ARG A 30 -22.45 30.08 3.43
CA ARG A 30 -21.06 29.65 3.53
C ARG A 30 -20.95 28.14 3.59
N GLY A 31 -19.75 27.63 3.33
CA GLY A 31 -19.47 26.20 3.26
C GLY A 31 -19.29 25.68 1.85
N PHE A 32 -19.25 24.35 1.74
CA PHE A 32 -19.08 23.65 0.48
C PHE A 32 -20.33 23.71 -0.39
N SER A 33 -20.14 23.67 -1.71
CA SER A 33 -21.25 23.53 -2.65
C SER A 33 -22.06 22.25 -2.36
N PRO A 34 -23.40 22.34 -2.22
CA PRO A 34 -24.23 21.17 -1.97
C PRO A 34 -24.18 20.19 -3.15
N PRO A 35 -24.47 18.89 -2.95
CA PRO A 35 -24.41 17.88 -4.02
C PRO A 35 -25.31 18.20 -5.22
N SER A 36 -26.43 18.89 -5.00
CA SER A 36 -27.34 19.34 -6.06
C SER A 36 -26.75 20.45 -6.95
N ALA A 37 -25.76 21.19 -6.46
CA ALA A 37 -25.10 22.28 -7.19
C ALA A 37 -23.78 21.83 -7.82
N LYS A 38 -22.95 21.10 -7.07
CA LYS A 38 -21.70 20.48 -7.56
C LYS A 38 -21.62 19.03 -7.10
N PRO A 39 -22.03 18.06 -7.94
CA PRO A 39 -21.85 16.64 -7.63
C PRO A 39 -20.36 16.30 -7.56
N PHE A 40 -20.01 15.26 -6.81
CA PHE A 40 -18.65 14.74 -6.73
C PHE A 40 -18.74 13.24 -6.54
N THR A 41 -17.83 12.52 -7.19
CA THR A 41 -17.61 11.09 -7.00
C THR A 41 -16.16 10.92 -6.64
N ALA A 42 -15.87 10.28 -5.51
CA ALA A 42 -14.49 9.98 -5.15
C ALA A 42 -13.86 9.07 -6.22
N PRO A 43 -12.60 9.31 -6.62
CA PRO A 43 -11.88 8.41 -7.51
C PRO A 43 -11.68 7.04 -6.84
N ASP A 44 -11.50 6.00 -7.68
CA ASP A 44 -11.28 4.63 -7.21
C ASP A 44 -9.79 4.33 -7.00
N ASP A 45 -8.88 5.07 -7.63
CA ASP A 45 -7.42 4.88 -7.56
C ASP A 45 -6.69 6.03 -6.84
N ILE A 46 -5.54 5.72 -6.25
CA ILE A 46 -4.72 6.70 -5.51
C ILE A 46 -4.08 7.72 -6.45
N ASP A 47 -3.57 7.29 -7.59
CA ASP A 47 -2.90 8.17 -8.55
C ASP A 47 -3.92 9.14 -9.18
N ASP A 48 -5.15 8.67 -9.48
CA ASP A 48 -6.26 9.53 -9.92
C ASP A 48 -6.59 10.63 -8.89
N ALA A 49 -6.50 10.31 -7.59
CA ALA A 49 -6.76 11.29 -6.53
C ALA A 49 -5.63 12.30 -6.33
N ILE A 50 -4.39 11.87 -6.59
CA ILE A 50 -3.24 12.76 -6.63
C ILE A 50 -3.38 13.75 -7.79
N ASP A 51 -3.87 13.30 -8.95
CA ASP A 51 -4.08 14.18 -10.11
C ASP A 51 -5.12 15.29 -9.83
N LEU A 52 -6.06 15.05 -8.91
CA LEU A 52 -7.02 16.07 -8.43
C LEU A 52 -6.41 17.14 -7.52
N GLU A 53 -5.11 17.08 -7.17
CA GLU A 53 -4.46 18.04 -6.25
C GLU A 53 -4.58 19.50 -6.67
N SER A 54 -4.74 19.76 -7.97
CA SER A 54 -4.87 21.11 -8.52
C SER A 54 -6.32 21.57 -8.76
N GLU A 55 -7.30 20.70 -8.53
CA GLU A 55 -8.71 20.99 -8.76
C GLU A 55 -9.39 21.59 -7.52
N SER A 56 -10.44 22.41 -7.70
CA SER A 56 -11.26 22.83 -6.57
C SER A 56 -12.37 21.83 -6.29
N LEU A 57 -12.33 21.21 -5.11
CA LEU A 57 -13.21 20.10 -4.74
C LEU A 57 -14.34 20.53 -3.81
N PRO A 58 -15.61 20.21 -4.14
CA PRO A 58 -16.79 20.59 -3.35
C PRO A 58 -17.01 19.71 -2.12
N VAL A 59 -15.94 19.14 -1.55
CA VAL A 59 -15.97 18.22 -0.41
C VAL A 59 -14.94 18.64 0.63
N ALA A 60 -15.31 18.47 1.91
CA ALA A 60 -14.39 18.66 3.03
C ALA A 60 -13.38 17.52 3.11
N GLN A 61 -13.83 16.31 2.83
CA GLN A 61 -13.00 15.10 2.83
C GLN A 61 -13.54 14.11 1.81
N PHE A 62 -12.66 13.34 1.18
CA PHE A 62 -13.03 12.08 0.53
C PHE A 62 -12.03 10.97 0.85
N ASN A 63 -12.46 9.72 0.68
CA ASN A 63 -11.65 8.54 0.98
C ASN A 63 -11.69 7.54 -0.16
N ILE A 64 -10.56 6.84 -0.33
CA ILE A 64 -10.34 5.79 -1.33
C ILE A 64 -9.87 4.57 -0.58
N TYR A 65 -10.43 3.41 -0.90
CA TYR A 65 -10.14 2.17 -0.19
C TYR A 65 -9.60 1.13 -1.17
N GLN A 66 -8.38 0.65 -0.91
CA GLN A 66 -7.68 -0.36 -1.71
C GLN A 66 -7.45 -1.64 -0.89
N PRO A 67 -8.53 -2.35 -0.47
CA PRO A 67 -8.39 -3.54 0.40
C PRO A 67 -7.80 -4.75 -0.34
N TYR A 68 -7.88 -4.77 -1.67
CA TYR A 68 -7.41 -5.88 -2.51
C TYR A 68 -6.00 -5.66 -3.07
N SER A 69 -5.31 -4.58 -2.70
CA SER A 69 -3.99 -4.21 -3.27
C SER A 69 -2.87 -5.25 -3.02
N TRP A 70 -3.09 -6.19 -2.09
CA TRP A 70 -2.16 -7.30 -1.88
C TRP A 70 -2.39 -8.47 -2.85
N MET A 71 -3.57 -8.54 -3.46
CA MET A 71 -3.86 -9.51 -4.52
C MET A 71 -3.21 -9.03 -5.82
N ILE A 72 -2.60 -9.95 -6.54
CA ILE A 72 -2.03 -9.66 -7.86
C ILE A 72 -3.21 -9.47 -8.82
N ALA A 73 -3.24 -8.37 -9.56
CA ALA A 73 -4.17 -8.13 -10.65
C ALA A 73 -3.38 -8.10 -11.97
N PRO A 74 -3.22 -9.25 -12.66
CA PRO A 74 -2.55 -9.29 -13.94
C PRO A 74 -3.28 -8.40 -14.94
N CYS A 75 -2.54 -7.77 -15.85
CA CYS A 75 -3.16 -7.01 -16.92
C CYS A 75 -4.17 -7.89 -17.69
N THR A 76 -5.40 -7.40 -17.84
CA THR A 76 -6.46 -8.11 -18.58
C THR A 76 -6.02 -8.47 -20.00
N GLY A 77 -5.22 -7.61 -20.64
CA GLY A 77 -4.62 -7.88 -21.94
C GLY A 77 -3.78 -9.15 -21.96
N PHE A 78 -2.92 -9.34 -20.94
CA PHE A 78 -2.06 -10.52 -20.84
C PHE A 78 -2.83 -11.82 -20.58
N ILE A 79 -3.93 -11.75 -19.82
CA ILE A 79 -4.82 -12.91 -19.63
C ILE A 79 -5.45 -13.30 -20.98
N ASN A 80 -5.97 -12.32 -21.72
CA ASN A 80 -6.62 -12.56 -23.02
C ASN A 80 -5.63 -13.11 -24.05
N GLU A 81 -4.45 -12.49 -24.17
CA GLU A 81 -3.36 -12.95 -25.04
C GLU A 81 -2.95 -14.40 -24.72
N TRP A 82 -2.86 -14.73 -23.42
CA TRP A 82 -2.54 -16.09 -22.99
C TRP A 82 -3.61 -17.10 -23.39
N LEU A 83 -4.89 -16.78 -23.17
CA LEU A 83 -6.02 -17.65 -23.55
C LEU A 83 -6.10 -17.84 -25.07
N ASP A 84 -5.90 -16.76 -25.83
CA ASP A 84 -5.91 -16.79 -27.30
C ASP A 84 -4.73 -17.60 -27.87
N ASP A 85 -3.53 -17.47 -27.31
CA ASP A 85 -2.36 -18.27 -27.69
C ASP A 85 -2.58 -19.78 -27.43
N LEU A 86 -3.13 -20.13 -26.26
CA LEU A 86 -3.44 -21.53 -25.94
C LEU A 86 -4.46 -22.11 -26.94
N LYS A 87 -5.52 -21.37 -27.24
CA LYS A 87 -6.55 -21.77 -28.19
C LYS A 87 -5.97 -21.93 -29.61
N TYR A 88 -5.18 -20.97 -30.06
CA TYR A 88 -4.52 -21.01 -31.37
C TYR A 88 -3.62 -22.25 -31.50
N ARG A 89 -2.83 -22.57 -30.48
CA ARG A 89 -1.96 -23.76 -30.50
C ARG A 89 -2.75 -25.07 -30.52
N GLN A 90 -3.89 -25.14 -29.86
CA GLN A 90 -4.78 -26.31 -29.93
C GLN A 90 -5.36 -26.48 -31.35
N GLU A 91 -5.82 -25.39 -31.97
CA GLU A 91 -6.31 -25.41 -33.36
C GLU A 91 -5.20 -25.77 -34.36
N LEU A 92 -3.98 -25.27 -34.15
CA LEU A 92 -2.82 -25.60 -34.97
C LEU A 92 -2.45 -27.08 -34.84
N ALA A 93 -2.51 -27.65 -33.64
CA ALA A 93 -2.21 -29.07 -33.42
C ALA A 93 -3.22 -30.02 -34.08
N ILE A 94 -4.48 -29.60 -34.26
CA ILE A 94 -5.48 -30.36 -35.03
C ILE A 94 -5.12 -30.40 -36.52
N THR A 95 -4.61 -29.28 -37.05
CA THR A 95 -4.30 -29.14 -38.48
C THR A 95 -2.90 -29.62 -38.86
N HIS A 96 -1.94 -29.53 -37.92
CA HIS A 96 -0.52 -29.86 -38.10
C HIS A 96 0.01 -30.68 -36.90
N PRO A 97 -0.47 -31.92 -36.71
CA PRO A 97 -0.17 -32.72 -35.51
C PRO A 97 1.31 -33.11 -35.37
N GLU A 98 2.11 -33.03 -36.44
CA GLU A 98 3.55 -33.32 -36.40
C GLU A 98 4.40 -32.18 -35.82
N GLU A 99 3.85 -30.96 -35.75
CA GLU A 99 4.58 -29.76 -35.28
C GLU A 99 4.43 -29.52 -33.76
N LEU A 100 3.39 -30.09 -33.14
CA LEU A 100 3.01 -29.81 -31.75
C LEU A 100 2.57 -31.10 -31.04
N SER A 101 3.50 -31.75 -30.33
CA SER A 101 3.17 -32.84 -29.38
C SER A 101 3.44 -32.40 -27.94
N VAL A 102 2.44 -31.73 -27.34
CA VAL A 102 2.48 -31.38 -25.92
C VAL A 102 1.22 -31.88 -25.22
N GLU A 103 1.39 -32.46 -24.02
CA GLU A 103 0.37 -33.23 -23.30
C GLU A 103 -0.94 -32.46 -23.06
N TRP A 104 -0.89 -31.12 -22.98
CA TRP A 104 -2.03 -30.27 -22.67
C TRP A 104 -2.93 -29.95 -23.88
N ILE A 105 -2.49 -30.21 -25.13
CA ILE A 105 -3.29 -29.91 -26.33
C ILE A 105 -4.63 -30.64 -26.32
N ASN A 106 -4.66 -31.85 -25.74
CA ASN A 106 -5.87 -32.67 -25.64
C ASN A 106 -6.81 -32.25 -24.50
N GLU A 107 -6.41 -31.30 -23.67
CA GLU A 107 -7.26 -30.75 -22.61
C GLU A 107 -8.34 -29.83 -23.21
N PRO A 108 -9.44 -29.57 -22.48
CA PRO A 108 -10.48 -28.64 -22.93
C PRO A 108 -9.91 -27.25 -23.27
N VAL A 109 -10.58 -26.49 -24.14
CA VAL A 109 -10.19 -25.09 -24.41
C VAL A 109 -10.33 -24.30 -23.10
N LEU A 110 -9.24 -23.70 -22.65
CA LEU A 110 -9.23 -22.88 -21.45
C LEU A 110 -9.95 -21.56 -21.72
N THR A 111 -10.89 -21.18 -20.85
CA THR A 111 -11.62 -19.90 -20.95
C THR A 111 -11.53 -19.13 -19.63
N ARG A 112 -11.88 -17.85 -19.67
CA ARG A 112 -11.95 -17.00 -18.47
C ARG A 112 -12.91 -17.56 -17.43
N GLU A 113 -14.05 -18.10 -17.84
CA GLU A 113 -15.03 -18.73 -16.95
C GLU A 113 -14.43 -19.95 -16.23
N ILE A 114 -13.61 -20.75 -16.92
CA ILE A 114 -12.92 -21.89 -16.29
C ILE A 114 -11.90 -21.38 -15.26
N LEU A 115 -11.18 -20.30 -15.55
CA LEU A 115 -10.26 -19.68 -14.58
C LEU A 115 -11.01 -19.15 -13.34
N ILE A 116 -12.20 -18.58 -13.51
CA ILE A 116 -13.04 -18.11 -12.40
C ILE A 116 -13.60 -19.30 -11.59
N GLN A 117 -14.19 -20.29 -12.26
CA GLN A 117 -14.78 -21.48 -11.63
C GLN A 117 -13.74 -22.34 -10.90
N SER A 118 -12.51 -22.39 -11.41
CA SER A 118 -11.39 -23.05 -10.76
C SER A 118 -10.76 -22.21 -9.64
N GLN A 119 -11.32 -21.03 -9.34
CA GLN A 119 -10.80 -20.07 -8.38
C GLN A 119 -9.33 -19.71 -8.65
N PHE A 120 -8.93 -19.63 -9.92
CA PHE A 120 -7.63 -19.10 -10.31
C PHE A 120 -7.62 -17.58 -10.21
N ILE A 121 -8.66 -16.95 -10.77
CA ILE A 121 -8.91 -15.50 -10.73
C ILE A 121 -10.29 -15.19 -10.15
N THR A 122 -10.50 -13.96 -9.69
CA THR A 122 -11.84 -13.40 -9.39
C THR A 122 -12.52 -12.92 -10.68
N GLU A 123 -13.80 -12.53 -10.58
CA GLU A 123 -14.54 -11.97 -11.72
C GLU A 123 -13.93 -10.64 -12.19
N GLU A 124 -13.37 -9.88 -11.26
CA GLU A 124 -12.68 -8.61 -11.45
C GLU A 124 -11.22 -8.78 -11.94
N GLY A 125 -10.71 -10.02 -11.97
CA GLY A 125 -9.39 -10.34 -12.52
C GLY A 125 -8.25 -10.45 -11.51
N TYR A 126 -8.52 -10.43 -10.21
CA TYR A 126 -7.48 -10.64 -9.18
C TYR A 126 -7.12 -12.12 -9.06
N LEU A 127 -5.86 -12.45 -8.83
CA LEU A 127 -5.42 -13.82 -8.54
C LEU A 127 -5.79 -14.24 -7.12
N TRP A 128 -6.45 -15.37 -6.99
CA TRP A 128 -6.58 -16.06 -5.70
C TRP A 128 -5.23 -16.66 -5.31
N THR A 129 -4.56 -16.18 -4.27
CA THR A 129 -3.21 -16.67 -3.92
C THR A 129 -3.13 -18.20 -3.73
N LEU A 130 -4.10 -18.80 -3.05
CA LEU A 130 -4.14 -20.26 -2.85
C LEU A 130 -4.63 -21.00 -4.09
N GLY A 131 -5.62 -20.43 -4.77
CA GLY A 131 -6.20 -21.01 -5.98
C GLY A 131 -5.22 -21.04 -7.15
N SER A 132 -4.48 -19.94 -7.37
CA SER A 132 -3.40 -19.86 -8.35
C SER A 132 -2.26 -20.83 -8.03
N ARG A 133 -1.83 -20.93 -6.77
CA ARG A 133 -0.82 -21.93 -6.36
C ARG A 133 -1.31 -23.37 -6.58
N ARG A 134 -2.57 -23.68 -6.28
CA ARG A 134 -3.17 -24.99 -6.56
C ARG A 134 -3.18 -25.26 -8.05
N TRP A 135 -3.67 -24.31 -8.84
CA TRP A 135 -3.74 -24.40 -10.29
C TRP A 135 -2.37 -24.63 -10.90
N LEU A 136 -1.35 -23.85 -10.55
CA LEU A 136 0.00 -24.01 -11.10
C LEU A 136 0.65 -25.37 -10.79
N ARG A 137 0.20 -26.07 -9.73
CA ARG A 137 0.67 -27.42 -9.40
C ARG A 137 -0.05 -28.53 -10.17
N GLN A 138 -1.26 -28.25 -10.68
CA GLN A 138 -2.17 -29.26 -11.24
C GLN A 138 -2.45 -29.04 -12.73
N SER A 139 -2.39 -27.80 -13.18
CA SER A 139 -2.65 -27.37 -14.54
C SER A 139 -1.59 -27.93 -15.47
N LYS A 140 -2.06 -28.50 -16.58
CA LYS A 140 -1.21 -28.87 -17.69
C LYS A 140 -0.97 -27.72 -18.66
N TYR A 141 -1.81 -26.67 -18.60
CA TYR A 141 -1.66 -25.49 -19.44
C TYR A 141 -0.41 -24.70 -19.03
N PRO A 142 0.52 -24.41 -19.97
CA PRO A 142 1.66 -23.55 -19.70
C PRO A 142 1.18 -22.11 -19.53
N LEU A 143 1.81 -21.36 -18.62
CA LEU A 143 1.66 -19.90 -18.56
C LEU A 143 2.43 -19.26 -19.70
N SER A 144 1.94 -18.12 -20.20
CA SER A 144 2.75 -17.23 -21.04
C SER A 144 3.87 -16.58 -20.23
N GLU A 145 4.89 -16.05 -20.91
CA GLU A 145 5.99 -15.31 -20.27
C GLU A 145 5.47 -14.07 -19.54
N ASN A 146 4.53 -13.33 -20.13
CA ASN A 146 3.89 -12.18 -19.51
C ASN A 146 3.12 -12.57 -18.23
N MET A 147 2.33 -13.65 -18.28
CA MET A 147 1.62 -14.15 -17.10
C MET A 147 2.57 -14.65 -16.01
N THR A 148 3.66 -15.30 -16.41
CA THR A 148 4.72 -15.74 -15.48
C THR A 148 5.35 -14.53 -14.80
N SER A 149 5.65 -13.50 -15.57
CA SER A 149 6.20 -12.24 -15.07
C SER A 149 5.23 -11.54 -14.12
N GLU A 150 3.95 -11.40 -14.45
CA GLU A 150 2.93 -10.82 -13.54
C GLU A 150 2.80 -11.59 -12.21
N ILE A 151 2.92 -12.93 -12.26
CA ILE A 151 2.82 -13.78 -11.07
C ILE A 151 4.09 -13.72 -10.22
N GLN A 152 5.27 -13.67 -10.85
CA GLN A 152 6.57 -13.68 -10.18
C GLN A 152 6.97 -12.29 -9.68
N PHE A 153 6.82 -11.28 -10.54
CA PHE A 153 7.21 -9.91 -10.28
C PHE A 153 6.05 -9.14 -9.66
N ALA A 154 5.91 -9.39 -8.38
CA ALA A 154 4.95 -8.82 -7.45
C ALA A 154 5.10 -7.31 -7.17
N PHE A 155 5.80 -6.54 -8.01
CA PHE A 155 6.11 -5.12 -7.77
C PHE A 155 4.86 -4.22 -7.67
N ARG A 156 3.69 -4.73 -8.04
CA ARG A 156 2.38 -4.05 -7.88
C ARG A 156 1.66 -4.34 -6.57
N ARG A 157 2.21 -5.22 -5.72
CA ARG A 157 1.55 -5.55 -4.45
C ARG A 157 1.90 -4.51 -3.42
N HIS A 158 0.86 -3.82 -2.96
CA HIS A 158 0.96 -2.96 -1.80
C HIS A 158 0.12 -3.54 -0.67
N PRO A 159 0.55 -3.45 0.60
CA PRO A 159 -0.31 -3.80 1.72
C PRO A 159 -1.65 -3.09 1.57
N PRO A 160 -2.77 -3.69 2.04
CA PRO A 160 -4.06 -3.02 1.99
C PRO A 160 -3.95 -1.60 2.55
N HIS A 161 -4.53 -0.64 1.84
CA HIS A 161 -4.38 0.76 2.20
C HIS A 161 -5.63 1.56 1.90
N ALA A 162 -5.70 2.74 2.50
CA ALA A 162 -6.72 3.73 2.20
C ALA A 162 -6.08 5.11 2.15
N MET A 163 -6.57 5.95 1.25
CA MET A 163 -6.22 7.36 1.18
C MET A 163 -7.37 8.18 1.72
N THR A 164 -7.03 9.20 2.49
CA THR A 164 -7.93 10.26 2.90
C THR A 164 -7.38 11.57 2.37
N VAL A 165 -8.22 12.33 1.69
CA VAL A 165 -7.92 13.69 1.25
C VAL A 165 -8.82 14.65 2.00
N VAL A 166 -8.24 15.67 2.62
CA VAL A 166 -8.95 16.73 3.35
C VAL A 166 -8.65 18.06 2.68
N THR A 167 -9.68 18.83 2.37
CA THR A 167 -9.54 20.19 1.84
C THR A 167 -9.49 21.19 2.99
N ASP A 168 -8.61 22.18 2.89
CA ASP A 168 -8.40 23.18 3.95
C ASP A 168 -9.33 24.41 3.84
N ARG A 169 -9.93 24.62 2.66
CA ARG A 169 -10.86 25.71 2.34
C ARG A 169 -12.11 25.17 1.62
N TYR A 170 -13.12 26.02 1.46
CA TYR A 170 -14.31 25.72 0.64
C TYR A 170 -13.99 25.82 -0.86
N ASP A 171 -14.78 25.16 -1.71
CA ASP A 171 -14.60 25.12 -3.18
C ASP A 171 -14.87 26.43 -3.92
N THR A 172 -15.13 27.49 -3.18
CA THR A 172 -15.22 28.87 -3.70
C THR A 172 -13.92 29.64 -3.53
N ASP A 173 -12.99 29.12 -2.72
CA ASP A 173 -11.68 29.71 -2.48
C ASP A 173 -10.66 29.10 -3.46
N THR A 174 -9.99 29.95 -4.24
CA THR A 174 -9.00 29.52 -5.23
C THR A 174 -7.68 29.06 -4.60
N GLU A 175 -7.48 29.32 -3.30
CA GLU A 175 -6.30 28.88 -2.54
C GLU A 175 -6.53 27.54 -1.81
N GLN A 176 -7.59 26.81 -2.14
CA GLN A 176 -7.86 25.50 -1.56
C GLN A 176 -6.69 24.54 -1.81
N GLN A 177 -6.24 23.87 -0.76
CA GLN A 177 -5.19 22.86 -0.76
C GLN A 177 -5.72 21.52 -0.25
N HIS A 178 -5.08 20.44 -0.71
CA HIS A 178 -5.48 19.07 -0.42
C HIS A 178 -4.44 18.40 0.47
N GLN A 179 -4.79 18.16 1.73
CA GLN A 179 -4.00 17.33 2.63
C GLN A 179 -4.27 15.87 2.32
N GLN A 180 -3.24 15.16 1.84
CA GLN A 180 -3.34 13.77 1.42
C GLN A 180 -2.62 12.87 2.43
N VAL A 181 -3.33 11.85 2.93
CA VAL A 181 -2.79 10.87 3.87
C VAL A 181 -3.14 9.47 3.40
N ILE A 182 -2.16 8.59 3.33
CA ILE A 182 -2.34 7.17 3.00
C ILE A 182 -1.93 6.35 4.22
N VAL A 183 -2.80 5.44 4.65
CA VAL A 183 -2.53 4.52 5.75
C VAL A 183 -2.46 3.11 5.20
N PHE A 184 -1.33 2.45 5.43
CA PHE A 184 -1.14 1.04 5.12
C PHE A 184 -1.46 0.20 6.33
N ILE A 185 -2.15 -0.92 6.10
CA ILE A 185 -2.43 -1.94 7.10
C ILE A 185 -1.93 -3.31 6.63
N ASP A 186 -1.70 -4.22 7.56
CA ASP A 186 -1.35 -5.60 7.24
C ASP A 186 -2.57 -6.53 7.20
N GLY A 187 -2.33 -7.81 6.93
CA GLY A 187 -3.36 -8.86 6.90
C GLY A 187 -4.04 -9.15 8.25
N PHE A 188 -3.58 -8.54 9.34
CA PHE A 188 -4.19 -8.62 10.68
C PHE A 188 -4.93 -7.32 11.04
N GLY A 189 -4.98 -6.33 10.15
CA GLY A 189 -5.62 -5.04 10.39
C GLY A 189 -4.79 -4.08 11.25
N ARG A 190 -3.49 -4.35 11.43
CA ARG A 190 -2.57 -3.46 12.16
C ARG A 190 -2.06 -2.38 11.23
N ALA A 191 -1.94 -1.14 11.72
CA ALA A 191 -1.30 -0.06 10.96
C ALA A 191 0.19 -0.36 10.77
N LEU A 192 0.64 -0.39 9.51
CA LEU A 192 2.03 -0.59 9.13
C LEU A 192 2.79 0.73 9.04
N GLN A 193 2.21 1.75 8.41
CA GLN A 193 2.75 3.11 8.31
C GLN A 193 1.68 4.10 7.85
N SER A 194 1.91 5.38 8.13
CA SER A 194 1.18 6.51 7.53
C SER A 194 2.09 7.30 6.60
N VAL A 195 1.56 7.76 5.48
CA VAL A 195 2.30 8.47 4.43
C VAL A 195 1.56 9.76 4.13
N HIS A 196 2.23 10.90 4.35
CA HIS A 196 1.63 12.24 4.21
C HIS A 196 2.24 12.96 3.02
N ARG A 197 1.40 13.55 2.17
CA ARG A 197 1.91 14.44 1.11
C ARG A 197 2.50 15.69 1.75
N VAL A 198 3.69 16.08 1.30
CA VAL A 198 4.40 17.27 1.78
C VAL A 198 4.96 18.06 0.60
N GLU A 199 5.35 19.29 0.89
CA GLU A 199 6.00 20.18 -0.07
C GLU A 199 7.21 19.51 -0.76
N PRO A 200 7.53 19.88 -2.00
CA PRO A 200 8.71 19.40 -2.72
C PRO A 200 10.01 19.54 -1.90
N GLY A 201 10.95 18.63 -2.13
CA GLY A 201 12.27 18.69 -1.50
C GLY A 201 13.04 17.38 -1.59
N GLU A 202 14.12 17.28 -0.83
CA GLU A 202 14.95 16.07 -0.79
C GLU A 202 14.19 14.88 -0.18
N ALA A 203 14.30 13.72 -0.83
CA ALA A 203 13.69 12.47 -0.46
C ALA A 203 14.51 11.27 -0.94
N TYR A 204 14.33 10.10 -0.31
CA TYR A 204 14.86 8.85 -0.83
C TYR A 204 14.13 8.44 -2.10
N VAL A 205 14.88 7.85 -3.04
CA VAL A 205 14.37 7.40 -4.33
C VAL A 205 14.09 5.91 -4.30
N CYS A 206 12.84 5.53 -4.57
CA CYS A 206 12.44 4.12 -4.70
C CYS A 206 12.42 3.66 -6.16
N ASP A 207 12.80 2.40 -6.40
CA ASP A 207 12.67 1.75 -7.70
C ASP A 207 11.24 1.21 -7.93
N GLU A 208 10.99 0.72 -9.14
CA GLU A 208 9.69 0.12 -9.50
C GLU A 208 9.34 -1.10 -8.65
N ASN A 209 10.33 -1.78 -8.05
CA ASN A 209 10.15 -2.97 -7.22
C ASN A 209 9.85 -2.63 -5.75
N GLY A 210 9.81 -1.35 -5.39
CA GLY A 210 9.60 -0.89 -4.02
C GLY A 210 10.85 -1.01 -3.13
N ASN A 211 12.05 -1.06 -3.71
CA ASN A 211 13.30 -0.98 -2.96
C ASN A 211 13.89 0.42 -3.06
N LEU A 212 14.66 0.84 -2.06
CA LEU A 212 15.46 2.05 -2.16
C LEU A 212 16.62 1.82 -3.12
N THR A 213 16.85 2.82 -3.97
CA THR A 213 18.01 2.85 -4.86
C THR A 213 19.24 3.33 -4.12
N HIS A 214 20.43 2.94 -4.56
CA HIS A 214 21.69 3.25 -3.89
C HIS A 214 22.56 4.23 -4.68
N ASP A 215 23.30 5.06 -3.97
CA ASP A 215 24.33 5.95 -4.54
C ASP A 215 25.66 5.21 -4.78
N GLU A 216 26.67 5.93 -5.27
CA GLU A 216 28.01 5.37 -5.50
C GLU A 216 28.71 4.87 -4.22
N ASN A 217 28.26 5.31 -3.05
CA ASN A 217 28.79 4.91 -1.74
C ASN A 217 28.02 3.73 -1.11
N GLY A 218 26.95 3.26 -1.76
CA GLY A 218 26.11 2.18 -1.26
C GLY A 218 25.10 2.61 -0.20
N GLY A 219 24.87 3.91 0.00
CA GLY A 219 23.77 4.44 0.83
C GLY A 219 22.52 4.73 0.00
N PRO A 220 21.34 4.98 0.63
CA PRO A 220 20.13 5.29 -0.10
C PRO A 220 20.29 6.60 -0.90
N MET A 221 19.96 6.54 -2.19
CA MET A 221 20.03 7.70 -3.07
C MET A 221 18.99 8.74 -2.65
N VAL A 222 19.43 10.00 -2.57
CA VAL A 222 18.60 11.16 -2.24
C VAL A 222 18.52 12.06 -3.47
N ASN A 223 17.30 12.46 -3.83
CA ASN A 223 17.07 13.42 -4.90
C ASN A 223 15.95 14.40 -4.53
N THR A 224 15.85 15.50 -5.26
CA THR A 224 14.72 16.44 -5.13
C THR A 224 13.48 15.84 -5.80
N ALA A 225 12.45 15.57 -5.01
CA ALA A 225 11.15 15.08 -5.46
C ALA A 225 10.14 16.23 -5.51
N GLY A 226 9.47 16.39 -6.65
CA GLY A 226 8.30 17.27 -6.78
C GLY A 226 7.08 16.71 -6.04
N GLN A 227 6.95 15.39 -6.01
CA GLN A 227 5.89 14.67 -5.32
C GLN A 227 6.48 13.98 -4.08
N ARG A 228 6.71 14.74 -3.01
CA ARG A 228 7.38 14.24 -1.81
C ARG A 228 6.39 13.77 -0.75
N TRP A 229 6.75 12.68 -0.08
CA TRP A 229 5.92 12.03 0.94
C TRP A 229 6.70 11.84 2.24
N ALA A 230 6.10 12.19 3.37
CA ALA A 230 6.63 11.90 4.71
C ALA A 230 6.05 10.59 5.23
N VAL A 231 6.88 9.57 5.38
CA VAL A 231 6.52 8.30 6.00
C VAL A 231 6.74 8.39 7.51
N SER A 232 5.73 8.03 8.29
CA SER A 232 5.75 8.07 9.74
C SER A 232 5.08 6.84 10.34
N GLY A 233 5.42 6.53 11.59
CA GLY A 233 4.84 5.40 12.31
C GLY A 233 5.06 4.06 11.62
N ARG A 234 6.13 3.92 10.81
CA ARG A 234 6.46 2.64 10.18
C ARG A 234 6.87 1.63 11.24
N VAL A 235 6.21 0.49 11.27
CA VAL A 235 6.42 -0.57 12.27
C VAL A 235 6.47 -1.93 11.61
N GLU A 236 7.48 -2.71 11.97
CA GLU A 236 7.55 -4.14 11.69
C GLU A 236 7.04 -4.90 12.92
N TYR A 237 6.05 -5.77 12.74
CA TYR A 237 5.49 -6.57 13.82
C TYR A 237 5.92 -8.04 13.73
N ASP A 238 6.00 -8.69 14.88
CA ASP A 238 6.03 -10.15 14.92
C ASP A 238 4.64 -10.77 14.66
N ASN A 239 4.59 -12.10 14.63
CA ASN A 239 3.35 -12.86 14.46
C ASN A 239 2.38 -12.76 15.66
N LYS A 240 2.80 -12.17 16.79
CA LYS A 240 1.97 -12.01 18.00
C LYS A 240 1.31 -10.64 18.11
N GLY A 241 1.67 -9.68 17.24
CA GLY A 241 1.18 -8.30 17.41
C GLY A 241 2.21 -7.33 17.96
N LEU A 242 3.40 -7.80 18.34
CA LEU A 242 4.38 -6.98 19.06
C LEU A 242 5.27 -6.24 18.06
N PRO A 243 5.47 -4.92 18.20
CA PRO A 243 6.34 -4.16 17.31
C PRO A 243 7.79 -4.53 17.57
N ILE A 244 8.47 -5.15 16.61
CA ILE A 244 9.88 -5.57 16.72
C ILE A 244 10.85 -4.56 16.12
N ARG A 245 10.40 -3.72 15.19
CA ARG A 245 11.12 -2.53 14.74
C ARG A 245 10.20 -1.34 14.63
N ALA A 246 10.57 -0.23 15.25
CA ALA A 246 9.92 1.05 15.10
C ALA A 246 10.86 2.00 14.35
N TYR A 247 10.49 2.37 13.13
CA TYR A 247 11.34 3.13 12.23
C TYR A 247 11.22 4.64 12.49
N GLN A 248 12.33 5.34 12.29
CA GLN A 248 12.34 6.80 12.26
C GLN A 248 11.59 7.32 11.03
N PRO A 249 10.93 8.50 11.09
CA PRO A 249 10.32 9.09 9.92
C PRO A 249 11.34 9.41 8.81
N TYR A 250 10.93 9.26 7.55
CA TYR A 250 11.77 9.56 6.39
C TYR A 250 10.93 10.10 5.23
N PHE A 251 11.59 10.75 4.27
CA PHE A 251 10.96 11.25 3.05
C PHE A 251 11.16 10.27 1.89
N LEU A 252 10.11 10.05 1.11
CA LEU A 252 10.10 9.29 -0.14
C LEU A 252 9.63 10.16 -1.31
N ASP A 253 10.11 9.83 -2.50
CA ASP A 253 9.64 10.39 -3.78
C ASP A 253 8.35 9.75 -4.30
N ASN A 254 7.82 8.75 -3.58
CA ASN A 254 6.61 8.03 -3.91
C ASN A 254 5.81 7.67 -2.64
N TRP A 255 4.50 7.52 -2.78
CA TRP A 255 3.60 7.10 -1.70
C TRP A 255 3.64 5.59 -1.42
N ARG A 256 4.13 4.81 -2.38
CA ARG A 256 4.13 3.34 -2.35
C ARG A 256 4.91 2.78 -1.17
N TYR A 257 4.47 1.63 -0.68
CA TYR A 257 5.11 0.93 0.44
C TYR A 257 6.46 0.35 0.01
N ILE A 258 7.55 0.76 0.66
CA ILE A 258 8.87 0.16 0.44
C ILE A 258 8.97 -1.22 1.10
N SER A 259 9.70 -2.14 0.47
CA SER A 259 9.92 -3.49 0.97
C SER A 259 10.54 -3.49 2.37
N ASP A 260 10.16 -4.45 3.20
CA ASP A 260 10.73 -4.57 4.54
C ASP A 260 12.23 -4.91 4.48
N ASP A 261 12.69 -5.58 3.43
CA ASP A 261 14.11 -5.88 3.25
C ASP A 261 14.93 -4.61 3.02
N SER A 262 14.48 -3.70 2.14
CA SER A 262 15.14 -2.41 1.94
C SER A 262 15.03 -1.52 3.18
N ALA A 263 13.87 -1.47 3.85
CA ALA A 263 13.74 -0.69 5.07
C ALA A 263 14.72 -1.14 6.17
N ARG A 264 14.87 -2.45 6.40
CA ARG A 264 15.80 -3.00 7.40
C ARG A 264 17.27 -2.66 7.09
N GLN A 265 17.62 -2.51 5.82
CA GLN A 265 18.99 -2.25 5.39
C GLN A 265 19.32 -0.75 5.41
N ASP A 266 18.41 0.07 4.88
CA ASP A 266 18.72 1.42 4.44
C ASP A 266 18.09 2.52 5.32
N THR A 267 17.25 2.14 6.29
CA THR A 267 16.56 3.10 7.17
C THR A 267 16.84 2.82 8.66
N TYR A 268 16.62 3.84 9.49
CA TYR A 268 16.90 3.79 10.91
C TYR A 268 15.70 3.28 11.71
N ALA A 269 15.92 2.33 12.61
CA ALA A 269 14.87 1.81 13.49
C ALA A 269 15.41 1.47 14.88
N ASP A 270 14.55 1.63 15.88
CA ASP A 270 14.73 1.02 17.19
C ASP A 270 14.23 -0.43 17.11
N THR A 271 15.00 -1.38 17.61
CA THR A 271 14.64 -2.81 17.67
C THR A 271 14.18 -3.16 19.07
N HIS A 272 12.97 -3.71 19.18
CA HIS A 272 12.33 -4.03 20.45
C HIS A 272 12.29 -5.55 20.66
N ILE A 273 12.70 -6.00 21.84
CA ILE A 273 12.82 -7.42 22.18
C ILE A 273 11.90 -7.71 23.37
N TYR A 274 11.16 -8.81 23.25
CA TYR A 274 10.12 -9.21 24.20
C TYR A 274 10.43 -10.55 24.84
N ASP A 275 9.99 -10.70 26.09
CA ASP A 275 9.99 -11.99 26.77
C ASP A 275 8.81 -12.89 26.31
N PRO A 276 8.75 -14.16 26.76
CA PRO A 276 7.64 -15.05 26.41
C PRO A 276 6.24 -14.56 26.85
N LEU A 277 6.17 -13.66 27.84
CA LEU A 277 4.93 -13.05 28.32
C LEU A 277 4.54 -11.80 27.51
N GLY A 278 5.35 -11.38 26.55
CA GLY A 278 5.10 -10.20 25.71
C GLY A 278 5.48 -8.87 26.35
N ARG A 279 6.32 -8.89 27.41
CA ARG A 279 6.84 -7.66 28.02
C ARG A 279 8.13 -7.26 27.30
N GLU A 280 8.27 -5.97 27.00
CA GLU A 280 9.51 -5.42 26.46
C GLU A 280 10.61 -5.50 27.51
N ILE A 281 11.71 -6.16 27.15
CA ILE A 281 12.87 -6.39 28.02
C ILE A 281 14.12 -5.69 27.50
N GLU A 282 14.24 -5.45 26.19
CA GLU A 282 15.37 -4.73 25.61
C GLU A 282 14.92 -3.86 24.44
N VAL A 283 15.53 -2.68 24.30
CA VAL A 283 15.42 -1.85 23.10
C VAL A 283 16.81 -1.46 22.64
N ILE A 284 17.14 -1.81 21.40
CA ILE A 284 18.36 -1.38 20.73
C ILE A 284 17.98 -0.17 19.87
N THR A 285 18.44 1.01 20.25
CA THR A 285 18.15 2.25 19.52
C THR A 285 18.77 2.24 18.12
N ALA A 286 18.27 3.06 17.21
CA ALA A 286 18.85 3.21 15.87
C ALA A 286 20.35 3.56 15.87
N LYS A 287 20.84 4.21 16.94
CA LYS A 287 22.25 4.55 17.12
C LYS A 287 23.09 3.43 17.75
N GLY A 288 22.44 2.35 18.19
CA GLY A 288 23.08 1.17 18.79
C GLY A 288 23.18 1.16 20.31
N TYR A 289 22.63 2.17 21.01
CA TYR A 289 22.51 2.14 22.48
C TYR A 289 21.43 1.16 22.93
N LEU A 290 21.56 0.65 24.16
CA LEU A 290 20.68 -0.35 24.74
C LEU A 290 19.87 0.24 25.89
N ARG A 291 18.56 0.01 25.89
CA ARG A 291 17.71 0.12 27.09
C ARG A 291 17.32 -1.29 27.52
N ARG A 292 17.27 -1.56 28.82
CA ARG A 292 17.00 -2.91 29.33
C ARG A 292 16.09 -2.88 30.56
N ALA A 293 15.15 -3.81 30.62
CA ALA A 293 14.24 -3.99 31.74
C ALA A 293 14.27 -5.44 32.24
N HIS A 294 14.54 -5.62 33.54
CA HIS A 294 14.51 -6.93 34.19
C HIS A 294 13.32 -7.03 35.13
N TYR A 295 12.49 -8.05 34.92
CA TYR A 295 11.30 -8.28 35.73
C TYR A 295 11.52 -9.41 36.73
N PHE A 296 11.56 -9.08 38.01
CA PHE A 296 11.58 -10.04 39.11
C PHE A 296 10.23 -10.03 39.85
N PRO A 297 9.91 -11.06 40.65
CA PRO A 297 8.62 -11.12 41.35
C PRO A 297 8.34 -9.94 42.29
N TRP A 298 9.39 -9.28 42.80
CA TRP A 298 9.30 -8.28 43.86
C TRP A 298 9.74 -6.88 43.46
N PHE A 299 10.40 -6.73 42.30
CA PHE A 299 10.88 -5.45 41.79
C PHE A 299 11.18 -5.52 40.29
N VAL A 300 11.31 -4.35 39.67
CA VAL A 300 11.74 -4.18 38.28
C VAL A 300 13.00 -3.34 38.27
N ILE A 301 13.98 -3.74 37.47
CA ILE A 301 15.18 -2.93 37.18
C ILE A 301 14.97 -2.32 35.79
N SER A 302 15.16 -1.01 35.67
CA SER A 302 15.17 -0.29 34.39
C SER A 302 16.54 0.34 34.22
N GLU A 303 17.18 0.07 33.09
CA GLU A 303 18.49 0.59 32.70
C GLU A 303 18.33 1.39 31.42
N ASP A 304 18.75 2.66 31.43
CA ASP A 304 18.71 3.53 30.27
C ASP A 304 19.96 3.38 29.38
N GLU A 305 20.07 4.18 28.32
CA GLU A 305 21.21 4.17 27.40
C GLU A 305 22.55 4.48 28.09
N ASN A 306 22.55 5.30 29.15
CA ASN A 306 23.77 5.65 29.88
C ASN A 306 24.19 4.53 30.83
N ASP A 307 23.23 3.89 31.49
CA ASP A 307 23.47 2.75 32.39
C ASP A 307 24.16 1.60 31.64
N THR A 308 23.75 1.34 30.38
CA THR A 308 24.31 0.26 29.54
C THR A 308 25.49 0.67 28.65
N ALA A 309 25.85 1.96 28.60
CA ALA A 309 26.86 2.49 27.67
C ALA A 309 28.25 1.83 27.80
N ALA A 310 28.60 1.36 29.01
CA ALA A 310 29.88 0.68 29.25
C ALA A 310 29.94 -0.74 28.64
N GLU A 311 28.78 -1.35 28.38
CA GLU A 311 28.66 -2.67 27.74
C GLU A 311 28.70 -2.57 26.22
N THR A 312 28.05 -1.55 25.66
CA THR A 312 27.88 -1.38 24.20
C THR A 312 29.14 -0.86 23.49
N ASN A 313 29.98 -0.06 24.15
CA ASN A 313 31.24 0.47 23.59
C ASN A 313 32.38 -0.57 23.43
N LYS A 314 32.15 -1.84 23.76
CA LYS A 314 33.16 -2.92 23.68
C LYS A 314 33.06 -3.80 22.43
N LYS A 315 32.22 -3.44 21.46
CA LYS A 315 32.11 -4.14 20.17
C LYS A 315 32.73 -3.33 19.05
#